data_AF-A0A6I1QQM6-F1
#
_entry.id   AF-A0A6I1QQM6-F1
#
_cell.length_a   1.000
_cell.length_b   1.000
_cell.length_c   1.000
_cell.angle_alpha   90.00
_cell.angle_beta   90.00
_cell.angle_gamma   90.00
#
_symmetry.space_group_name_H-M   'P 1'
#
loop_
_entity.id
_entity.type
_entity.pdbx_description
1 polymer ?
#
loop_
_entity_poly.entity_id
_entity_poly.type
_entity_poly.pdbx_seq_one_letter_code
_entity_poly.pdbx_strand_id
1 'polypeptide(L)'
;MIACRDWRPRTNARRPAESAPELARHRRALKDEFEGIYSAETIERYLVESLDLIPAGTRVDTFVPLLAYRFARERLHAAAQAEGTMAKEVPEVLFVCVQNAGRSQMAAGLLHKEAAGRVHIRSAGSMPADQV
;
A
#
# COMPACT_ATOMS: atom_id res chain seq x y z
N MET A 1 -24.84 -13.73 18.21
CA MET A 1 -23.98 -13.05 19.21
C MET A 1 -22.81 -13.96 19.55
N ILE A 2 -21.67 -13.81 18.86
CA ILE A 2 -20.44 -14.53 19.19
C ILE A 2 -19.57 -13.56 19.99
N ALA A 3 -19.31 -13.90 21.25
CA ALA A 3 -18.55 -13.11 22.19
C ALA A 3 -17.06 -13.10 21.79
N CYS A 4 -16.58 -11.95 21.33
CA CYS A 4 -15.15 -11.66 21.22
C CYS A 4 -14.71 -11.04 22.55
N ARG A 5 -14.33 -11.86 23.53
CA ARG A 5 -13.63 -11.40 24.73
C ARG A 5 -12.34 -12.18 24.87
N ASP A 6 -11.28 -11.46 25.20
CA ASP A 6 -9.89 -11.88 25.45
C ASP A 6 -8.88 -11.76 24.29
N TRP A 7 -8.92 -10.64 23.56
CA TRP A 7 -7.72 -10.13 22.88
C TRP A 7 -6.85 -9.32 23.86
N ARG A 8 -5.73 -9.90 24.31
CA ARG A 8 -4.67 -9.15 25.00
C ARG A 8 -3.64 -8.65 23.98
N PRO A 9 -3.22 -7.37 24.03
CA PRO A 9 -2.14 -6.89 23.17
C PRO A 9 -0.84 -7.56 23.63
N ARG A 10 -0.21 -8.34 22.74
CA ARG A 10 1.17 -8.78 22.93
C ARG A 10 2.05 -7.55 22.77
N THR A 11 2.34 -6.87 23.87
CA THR A 11 3.39 -5.86 23.92
C THR A 11 4.74 -6.59 23.84
N ASN A 12 5.54 -6.21 22.85
CA ASN A 12 6.96 -6.54 22.73
C ASN A 12 7.33 -7.99 22.33
N ALA A 13 6.82 -8.47 21.19
CA ALA A 13 7.50 -9.51 20.42
C ALA A 13 7.63 -9.00 18.99
N ARG A 14 8.88 -8.89 18.49
CA ARG A 14 9.21 -8.52 17.09
C ARG A 14 8.27 -9.28 16.14
N ARG A 15 7.54 -8.60 15.25
CA ARG A 15 6.50 -9.27 14.43
C ARG A 15 7.16 -10.39 13.61
N PRO A 16 6.57 -11.60 13.50
CA PRO A 16 7.12 -12.66 12.64
C PRO A 16 7.38 -12.19 11.19
N ALA A 17 6.57 -11.24 10.73
CA ALA A 17 6.70 -10.58 9.43
C ALA A 17 7.96 -9.70 9.26
N GLU A 18 8.52 -9.13 10.33
CA GLU A 18 9.76 -8.33 10.28
C GLU A 18 11.00 -9.19 10.03
N SER A 19 10.95 -10.47 10.41
CA SER A 19 12.04 -11.44 10.26
C SER A 19 11.89 -12.37 9.04
N ALA A 20 10.86 -12.18 8.22
CA ALA A 20 10.57 -13.07 7.10
C ALA A 20 11.64 -12.94 6.00
N PRO A 21 12.16 -14.04 5.43
CA PRO A 21 13.12 -14.00 4.33
C PRO A 21 12.58 -13.27 3.08
N GLU A 22 11.25 -13.26 2.91
CA GLU A 22 10.56 -12.51 1.86
C GLU A 22 10.80 -11.00 1.97
N LEU A 23 10.92 -10.46 3.19
CA LEU A 23 11.15 -9.03 3.41
C LEU A 23 12.51 -8.59 2.87
N ALA A 24 13.54 -9.44 2.97
CA ALA A 24 14.85 -9.15 2.39
C ALA A 24 14.80 -9.06 0.86
N ARG A 25 14.00 -9.92 0.21
CA ARG A 25 13.76 -9.88 -1.23
C ARG A 25 12.98 -8.62 -1.62
N HIS A 26 11.91 -8.29 -0.91
CA HIS A 26 11.13 -7.07 -1.15
C HIS A 26 11.94 -5.80 -1.00
N ARG A 27 12.77 -5.74 0.05
CA ARG A 27 13.70 -4.63 0.26
C ARG A 27 14.68 -4.49 -0.90
N ARG A 28 15.27 -5.59 -1.36
CA ARG A 28 16.19 -5.56 -2.51
C ARG A 28 15.45 -5.03 -3.75
N ALA A 29 14.27 -5.55 -4.04
CA ALA A 29 13.47 -5.08 -5.16
C ALA A 29 13.17 -3.56 -5.10
N LEU A 30 12.86 -3.02 -3.92
CA LEU A 30 12.69 -1.56 -3.75
C LEU A 30 13.99 -0.78 -3.96
N LYS A 31 15.12 -1.30 -3.47
CA LYS A 31 16.43 -0.65 -3.67
C LYS A 31 16.81 -0.61 -5.14
N ASP A 32 16.57 -1.70 -5.86
CA ASP A 32 16.84 -1.80 -7.30
C ASP A 32 15.89 -0.89 -8.10
N GLU A 33 14.60 -0.81 -7.73
CA GLU A 33 13.60 0.01 -8.43
C GLU A 33 13.83 1.53 -8.26
N PHE A 34 14.29 1.97 -7.09
CA PHE A 34 14.49 3.39 -6.76
C PHE A 34 15.97 3.79 -6.72
N GLU A 35 16.83 3.00 -7.38
CA GLU A 35 18.26 3.30 -7.48
C GLU A 35 18.48 4.70 -8.09
N GLY A 36 19.35 5.49 -7.46
CA GLY A 36 19.64 6.86 -7.88
C GLY A 36 18.59 7.92 -7.49
N ILE A 37 17.41 7.50 -6.99
CA ILE A 37 16.36 8.41 -6.50
C ILE A 37 16.41 8.50 -4.97
N TYR A 38 16.46 7.35 -4.29
CA TYR A 38 16.43 7.28 -2.83
C TYR A 38 17.59 6.48 -2.26
N SER A 39 18.04 6.90 -1.06
CA SER A 39 19.06 6.17 -0.31
C SER A 39 18.51 4.87 0.29
N ALA A 40 19.39 3.91 0.55
CA ALA A 40 19.02 2.64 1.16
C ALA A 40 18.32 2.82 2.53
N GLU A 41 18.71 3.84 3.29
CA GLU A 41 18.13 4.21 4.58
C GLU A 41 16.71 4.74 4.42
N THR A 42 16.44 5.51 3.36
CA THR A 42 15.11 6.02 3.05
C THR A 42 14.17 4.89 2.68
N ILE A 43 14.62 3.95 1.85
CA ILE A 43 13.85 2.75 1.49
C ILE A 43 13.53 1.91 2.73
N GLU A 44 14.52 1.68 3.60
CA GLU A 44 14.33 0.91 4.83
C GLU A 44 13.31 1.59 5.76
N ARG A 45 13.40 2.91 5.94
CA ARG A 45 12.45 3.69 6.74
C ARG A 45 11.02 3.55 6.21
N TYR A 46 10.80 3.75 4.91
CA TYR A 46 9.47 3.62 4.30
C TYR A 46 8.89 2.21 4.44
N LEU A 47 9.73 1.17 4.33
CA LEU A 47 9.31 -0.22 4.48
C LEU A 47 8.89 -0.55 5.92
N VAL A 48 9.68 -0.10 6.90
CA VAL A 48 9.36 -0.28 8.33
C VAL A 48 8.10 0.48 8.72
N GLU A 49 7.97 1.74 8.32
CA GLU A 49 6.74 2.53 8.55
C GLU A 49 5.51 1.86 7.91
N SER A 50 5.68 1.25 6.73
CA SER A 50 4.60 0.54 6.05
C SER A 50 4.18 -0.74 6.78
N LEU A 51 5.10 -1.42 7.48
CA LEU A 51 4.78 -2.55 8.35
C LEU A 51 3.94 -2.08 9.55
N ASP A 52 4.27 -0.93 10.14
CA ASP A 52 3.57 -0.38 11.30
C ASP A 52 2.12 0.02 10.99
N LEU A 53 1.87 0.47 9.76
CA LEU A 53 0.54 0.87 9.31
C LEU A 53 -0.43 -0.30 9.11
N ILE A 54 0.07 -1.53 9.11
CA ILE A 54 -0.77 -2.73 9.09
C ILE A 54 -1.10 -3.09 10.55
N PRO A 55 -2.39 -3.08 10.95
CA PRO A 55 -2.79 -3.33 12.34
C PRO A 55 -2.29 -4.69 12.84
N ALA A 56 -1.65 -4.69 14.01
CA ALA A 56 -1.31 -5.93 14.70
C ALA A 56 -2.60 -6.56 15.27
N GLY A 57 -2.87 -7.83 14.93
CA GLY A 57 -4.07 -8.55 15.36
C GLY A 57 -4.91 -9.15 14.24
N THR A 58 -4.49 -8.99 12.98
CA THR A 58 -5.13 -9.65 11.83
C THR A 58 -5.02 -11.16 11.96
N ARG A 59 -6.13 -11.87 11.75
CA ARG A 59 -6.22 -13.34 11.84
C ARG A 59 -5.30 -14.08 10.86
N VAL A 60 -4.83 -13.39 9.82
CA VAL A 60 -3.93 -13.90 8.79
C VAL A 60 -2.79 -12.90 8.60
N ASP A 61 -1.61 -13.24 9.09
CA ASP A 61 -0.39 -12.42 9.02
C ASP A 61 0.51 -12.79 7.82
N THR A 62 0.19 -13.87 7.11
CA THR A 62 0.94 -14.37 5.95
C THR A 62 1.17 -13.30 4.87
N PHE A 63 0.21 -12.41 4.64
CA PHE A 63 0.29 -11.39 3.60
C PHE A 63 0.91 -10.07 4.05
N VAL A 64 1.26 -9.93 5.34
CA VAL A 64 1.78 -8.67 5.89
C VAL A 64 3.05 -8.21 5.18
N PRO A 65 4.06 -9.08 4.90
CA PRO A 65 5.26 -8.65 4.17
C PRO A 65 4.96 -8.13 2.76
N LEU A 66 4.05 -8.80 2.05
CA LEU A 66 3.63 -8.42 0.70
C LEU A 66 2.88 -7.08 0.69
N LEU A 67 1.95 -6.90 1.64
CA LEU A 67 1.19 -5.67 1.77
C LEU A 67 2.09 -4.50 2.17
N ALA A 68 3.03 -4.71 3.08
CA ALA A 68 4.01 -3.70 3.46
C ALA A 68 4.92 -3.31 2.29
N TYR A 69 5.40 -4.29 1.51
CA TYR A 69 6.14 -4.04 0.28
C TYR A 69 5.34 -3.19 -0.71
N ARG A 70 4.10 -3.59 -1.00
CA ARG A 70 3.23 -2.87 -1.93
C ARG A 70 2.97 -1.44 -1.46
N PHE A 71 2.70 -1.26 -0.17
CA PHE A 71 2.41 0.05 0.38
C PHE A 71 3.63 0.96 0.41
N ALA A 72 4.79 0.42 0.78
CA ALA A 72 6.07 1.13 0.70
C ALA A 72 6.35 1.58 -0.74
N ARG A 73 6.17 0.68 -1.71
CA ARG A 73 6.32 0.98 -3.14
C ARG A 73 5.39 2.11 -3.59
N GLU A 74 4.10 2.03 -3.27
CA GLU A 74 3.11 3.05 -3.63
C GLU A 74 3.45 4.42 -3.01
N ARG A 75 3.92 4.45 -1.76
CA ARG A 75 4.33 5.68 -1.06
C ARG A 75 5.61 6.29 -1.65
N LEU A 76 6.61 5.47 -1.99
CA LEU A 76 7.86 5.92 -2.60
C LEU A 76 7.63 6.50 -4.01
N HIS A 77 6.78 5.86 -4.82
CA HIS A 77 6.36 6.41 -6.12
C HIS A 77 5.66 7.76 -5.96
N ALA A 78 4.72 7.86 -5.01
CA ALA A 78 4.00 9.11 -4.75
C ALA A 78 4.94 10.23 -4.27
N ALA A 79 5.90 9.91 -3.39
CA ALA A 79 6.91 10.86 -2.93
C ALA A 79 7.81 11.33 -4.09
N ALA A 80 8.30 10.41 -4.92
CA ALA A 80 9.18 10.74 -6.04
C ALA A 80 8.49 11.62 -7.09
N GLN A 81 7.19 11.38 -7.33
CA GLN A 81 6.36 12.22 -8.19
C GLN A 81 6.13 13.61 -7.59
N ALA A 82 5.92 13.71 -6.27
CA ALA A 82 5.72 14.97 -5.57
C ALA A 82 7.00 15.82 -5.51
N GLU A 83 8.15 15.17 -5.38
CA GLU A 83 9.48 15.78 -5.41
C GLU A 83 9.94 16.15 -6.83
N GLY A 84 9.23 15.68 -7.86
CA GLY A 84 9.57 15.91 -9.27
C GLY A 84 10.72 15.04 -9.78
N THR A 85 11.22 14.11 -8.96
CA THR A 85 12.31 13.18 -9.30
C THR A 85 11.84 12.03 -10.19
N MET A 86 10.53 11.77 -10.24
CA MET A 86 9.90 10.88 -11.21
C MET A 86 8.82 11.59 -12.01
N ALA A 87 8.90 11.48 -13.33
CA ALA A 87 7.89 12.04 -14.22
C ALA A 87 6.56 11.30 -14.09
N LYS A 88 5.45 12.05 -14.08
CA LYS A 88 4.13 11.47 -14.34
C LYS A 88 4.03 11.17 -15.82
N GLU A 89 4.26 9.92 -16.21
CA GLU A 89 4.22 9.49 -17.61
C GLU A 89 2.87 9.75 -18.28
N VAL A 90 1.80 9.68 -17.49
CA VAL A 90 0.43 9.90 -17.94
C VAL A 90 -0.39 10.71 -16.92
N PRO A 91 -1.46 11.40 -17.35
CA PRO A 91 -2.38 12.08 -16.44
C PRO A 91 -2.98 11.14 -15.40
N GLU A 92 -3.26 11.64 -14.20
CA GLU A 92 -3.92 10.89 -13.13
C GLU A 92 -5.39 11.30 -12.97
N VAL A 93 -6.28 10.32 -12.77
CA VAL A 93 -7.71 10.53 -12.51
C VAL A 93 -8.12 9.82 -11.22
N LEU A 94 -8.73 10.57 -10.29
CA LEU A 94 -9.26 10.04 -9.03
C LEU A 94 -10.79 10.11 -9.00
N PHE A 95 -11.45 8.95 -8.90
CA PHE A 95 -12.89 8.86 -8.67
C PHE A 95 -13.20 8.74 -7.18
N VAL A 96 -14.03 9.64 -6.64
CA VAL A 96 -14.40 9.65 -5.22
C VAL A 96 -15.88 9.36 -5.05
N CYS A 97 -16.23 8.46 -4.13
CA CYS A 97 -17.59 8.32 -3.62
C CYS A 97 -17.59 8.20 -2.09
N VAL A 98 -18.73 7.87 -1.47
CA VAL A 98 -18.79 7.75 -0.01
C VAL A 98 -18.09 6.47 0.44
N GLN A 99 -18.52 5.30 -0.04
CA GLN A 99 -18.09 4.01 0.51
C GLN A 99 -16.89 3.36 -0.19
N ASN A 100 -16.47 3.89 -1.34
CA ASN A 100 -15.57 3.22 -2.28
C ASN A 100 -16.02 1.79 -2.68
N ALA A 101 -17.33 1.50 -2.67
CA ALA A 101 -17.86 0.15 -2.89
C ALA A 101 -18.85 0.06 -4.07
N GLY A 102 -18.79 1.02 -5.02
CA GLY A 102 -19.74 1.04 -6.13
C GLY A 102 -19.36 2.03 -7.22
N ARG A 103 -19.99 3.21 -7.23
CA ARG A 103 -19.88 4.18 -8.34
C ARG A 103 -18.44 4.57 -8.71
N SER A 104 -17.61 4.88 -7.71
CA SER A 104 -16.21 5.26 -7.96
C SER A 104 -15.41 4.11 -8.56
N GLN A 105 -15.67 2.86 -8.15
CA GLN A 105 -15.02 1.68 -8.70
C GLN A 105 -15.51 1.36 -10.12
N MET A 106 -16.81 1.45 -10.39
CA MET A 106 -17.37 1.26 -11.74
C MET A 106 -16.82 2.30 -12.72
N ALA A 107 -16.76 3.57 -12.32
CA ALA A 107 -16.19 4.64 -13.14
C ALA A 107 -14.69 4.40 -13.39
N ALA A 108 -13.93 4.00 -12.36
CA ALA A 108 -12.53 3.65 -12.51
C ALA A 108 -12.31 2.47 -13.48
N GLY A 109 -13.11 1.41 -13.37
CA GLY A 109 -13.04 0.25 -14.25
C GLY A 109 -13.39 0.59 -15.71
N LEU A 110 -14.43 1.39 -15.93
CA LEU A 110 -14.81 1.83 -17.28
C LEU A 110 -13.72 2.70 -17.90
N LEU A 111 -13.21 3.70 -17.18
CA LEU A 111 -12.14 4.54 -17.70
C LEU A 111 -10.86 3.73 -17.95
N HIS A 112 -10.56 2.73 -17.12
CA HIS A 112 -9.39 1.88 -17.31
C HIS A 112 -9.45 1.14 -18.64
N LYS A 113 -10.63 0.61 -18.98
CA LYS A 113 -10.88 -0.04 -20.26
C LYS A 113 -10.70 0.92 -21.44
N GLU A 114 -11.27 2.12 -21.37
CA GLU A 114 -11.26 3.09 -22.49
C GLU A 114 -9.91 3.82 -22.63
N ALA A 115 -9.20 4.03 -21.53
CA ALA A 115 -7.94 4.76 -21.53
C ALA A 115 -6.80 3.96 -22.15
N ALA A 116 -6.84 2.62 -22.13
CA ALA A 116 -5.80 1.74 -22.68
C ALA A 116 -4.38 2.12 -22.20
N GLY A 117 -4.25 2.41 -20.90
CA GLY A 117 -2.98 2.80 -20.29
C GLY A 117 -2.58 4.27 -20.46
N ARG A 118 -3.38 5.10 -21.15
CA ARG A 118 -3.09 6.53 -21.37
C ARG A 118 -3.33 7.43 -20.16
N VAL A 119 -3.92 6.89 -19.08
CA VAL A 119 -4.10 7.59 -17.80
C VAL A 119 -3.92 6.61 -16.64
N HIS A 120 -3.41 7.12 -15.52
CA HIS A 120 -3.38 6.40 -14.25
C HIS A 120 -4.69 6.67 -13.48
N ILE A 121 -5.32 5.61 -12.98
CA ILE A 121 -6.68 5.70 -12.45
C ILE A 121 -6.70 5.17 -11.01
N ARG A 122 -7.33 5.94 -10.11
CA ARG A 122 -7.50 5.59 -8.70
C ARG A 122 -8.96 5.79 -8.27
N SER A 123 -9.40 5.08 -7.24
CA SER A 123 -10.70 5.29 -6.60
C SER A 123 -10.56 5.43 -5.09
N ALA A 124 -11.42 6.26 -4.48
CA ALA A 124 -11.42 6.50 -3.04
C ALA A 124 -12.84 6.63 -2.47
N GLY A 125 -12.94 6.46 -1.14
CA GLY A 125 -14.16 6.60 -0.34
C GLY A 125 -13.93 7.60 0.79
N SER A 126 -14.88 8.50 1.03
CA SER A 126 -14.82 9.39 2.20
C SER A 126 -15.15 8.67 3.53
N MET A 127 -15.92 7.58 3.47
CA MET A 127 -16.24 6.66 4.58
C MET A 127 -16.21 5.21 4.05
N PRO A 128 -15.02 4.60 3.93
CA PRO A 128 -14.86 3.28 3.32
C PRO A 128 -15.71 2.21 4.03
N ALA A 129 -16.39 1.36 3.26
CA ALA A 129 -17.12 0.22 3.83
C ALA A 129 -16.15 -0.88 4.30
N ASP A 130 -16.58 -1.65 5.30
CA ASP A 130 -15.78 -2.74 5.89
C ASP A 130 -15.52 -3.90 4.91
N GLN A 131 -16.29 -3.98 3.82
CA GLN A 131 -16.17 -4.97 2.74
C GLN A 131 -16.60 -4.36 1.39
N VAL A 132 -16.10 -4.96 0.30
CA VAL A 132 -16.53 -4.73 -1.08
C VAL A 132 -17.17 -6.02 -1.61
#